data_AF-A0A920F6G6-F1
#
_entry.id   AF-A0A920F6G6-F1
#
_cell.length_a   1.000
_cell.length_b   1.000
_cell.length_c   1.000
_cell.angle_alpha   90.00
_cell.angle_beta   90.00
_cell.angle_gamma   90.00
#
_symmetry.space_group_name_H-M   'P 1'
#
loop_
_entity.id
_entity.type
_entity.pdbx_description
1 polymer ?
#
loop_
_entity_poly.entity_id
_entity_poly.type
_entity_poly.pdbx_seq_one_letter_code
_entity_poly.pdbx_strand_id
1 'polypeptide(L)' 'MLTSEMRTLICENTIGLVATVTPEGKPAVSPKATSVVLSPSEIAFLDIRSPKTRQNIKANPNVELNYVDVFSP' A
#
# COMPACT_ATOMS: atom_id res chain seq x y z
N MET A 1 6.66 -3.78 -13.09
CA MET A 1 5.46 -4.60 -13.35
C MET A 1 5.37 -5.67 -12.28
N LEU A 2 4.17 -5.95 -11.79
CA LEU A 2 3.89 -7.01 -10.83
C LEU A 2 4.10 -8.39 -11.49
N THR A 3 4.85 -9.27 -10.84
CA THR A 3 4.95 -10.67 -11.25
C THR A 3 3.69 -11.43 -10.85
N SER A 4 3.55 -12.68 -11.31
CA SER A 4 2.43 -13.53 -10.86
C SER A 4 2.52 -13.83 -9.36
N GLU A 5 3.73 -14.05 -8.85
CA GLU A 5 3.97 -14.24 -7.41
C GLU A 5 3.57 -13.02 -6.60
N MET A 6 3.92 -11.80 -7.03
CA MET A 6 3.50 -10.57 -6.36
C MET A 6 1.97 -10.42 -6.35
N ARG A 7 1.30 -10.76 -7.45
CA ARG A 7 -0.17 -10.73 -7.53
C ARG A 7 -0.80 -11.72 -6.56
N THR A 8 -0.28 -12.94 -6.49
CA THR A 8 -0.72 -13.96 -5.53
C THR A 8 -0.54 -13.46 -4.10
N LEU A 9 0.66 -12.95 -3.77
CA LEU A 9 0.96 -12.40 -2.46
C LEU A 9 -0.04 -11.30 -2.05
N ILE A 10 -0.33 -10.35 -2.93
CA ILE A 10 -1.26 -9.25 -2.65
C ILE A 10 -2.70 -9.76 -2.46
N CYS A 11 -3.14 -10.73 -3.27
CA CYS A 11 -4.49 -11.27 -3.20
C CYS A 11 -4.72 -12.16 -1.97
N GLU A 12 -3.71 -12.92 -1.55
CA GLU A 12 -3.81 -13.85 -0.41
C GLU A 12 -3.47 -13.16 0.92
N ASN A 13 -2.57 -12.18 0.92
CA ASN A 13 -2.12 -11.42 2.09
C ASN A 13 -2.51 -9.94 1.96
N THR A 14 -3.81 -9.66 1.98
CA THR A 14 -4.41 -8.37 1.54
C THR A 14 -4.02 -7.11 2.32
N ILE A 15 -3.35 -7.24 3.48
CA ILE A 15 -2.91 -6.11 4.30
C ILE A 15 -1.63 -5.51 3.71
N GLY A 16 -1.81 -4.48 2.87
CA GLY A 16 -0.71 -3.67 2.37
C GLY A 16 -0.29 -2.60 3.37
N LEU A 17 1.00 -2.50 3.66
CA LEU A 17 1.59 -1.44 4.48
C LEU A 17 1.96 -0.26 3.58
N VAL A 18 1.15 0.80 3.62
CA VAL A 18 1.35 1.99 2.77
C VAL A 18 2.21 3.00 3.51
N ALA A 19 3.47 3.12 3.09
CA ALA A 19 4.41 4.09 3.61
C ALA A 19 4.33 5.42 2.83
N THR A 20 4.33 6.52 3.57
CA THR A 20 4.19 7.90 3.08
C THR A 20 5.11 8.83 3.87
N VAL A 21 5.28 10.06 3.39
CA VAL A 21 6.03 11.11 4.09
C VAL A 21 5.08 12.24 4.47
N THR A 22 5.11 12.69 5.73
CA THR A 22 4.31 13.84 6.18
C THR A 22 4.80 15.14 5.53
N PRO A 23 4.00 16.22 5.53
CA PRO A 23 4.46 17.52 5.01
C PRO A 23 5.74 18.03 5.68
N GLU A 24 6.01 17.63 6.93
CA GLU A 24 7.20 17.98 7.71
C GLU A 24 8.38 17.02 7.47
N GLY A 25 8.27 16.11 6.50
CA GLY A 25 9.35 15.19 6.12
C GLY A 25 9.52 13.98 7.04
N LYS A 26 8.51 13.63 7.86
CA LYS A 26 8.58 12.46 8.74
C LYS A 26 7.96 11.21 8.08
N PRO A 27 8.46 10.00 8.35
CA PRO A 27 7.85 8.78 7.85
C PRO A 27 6.50 8.52 8.53
N ALA A 28 5.55 7.97 7.78
CA ALA A 28 4.27 7.51 8.30
C ALA A 28 3.81 6.25 7.56
N VAL A 29 3.23 5.30 8.27
CA VAL A 29 2.72 4.04 7.69
C VAL A 29 1.25 3.85 8.06
N SER A 30 0.46 3.33 7.11
CA SER A 30 -0.92 2.98 7.35
C SER A 30 -1.26 1.63 6.71
N PRO A 31 -1.79 0.64 7.47
CA PRO A 31 -2.23 -0.62 6.90
C PRO A 31 -3.52 -0.44 6.08
N LYS A 32 -3.60 -1.13 4.94
CA LYS A 32 -4.76 -1.17 4.04
C LYS A 32 -5.12 -2.62 3.72
N ALA A 33 -6.18 -3.11 4.33
CA ALA A 33 -6.71 -4.47 4.09
C ALA A 33 -7.67 -4.55 2.87
N THR A 34 -7.77 -3.48 2.09
CA THR A 34 -8.73 -3.32 0.98
C THR A 34 -8.01 -3.24 -0.37
N SER A 35 -6.82 -3.82 -0.46
CA SER A 35 -5.98 -3.76 -1.65
C SER A 35 -6.53 -4.63 -2.78
N VAL A 36 -6.45 -4.15 -4.02
CA VAL A 36 -6.80 -4.88 -5.25
C VAL A 36 -5.75 -4.62 -6.32
N VAL A 37 -5.42 -5.64 -7.11
CA VAL A 37 -4.59 -5.49 -8.32
C VAL A 37 -5.51 -5.10 -9.47
N LEU A 38 -5.31 -3.90 -10.05
CA LEU A 38 -6.11 -3.42 -11.18
C LEU A 38 -5.47 -3.79 -12.52
N SER A 39 -4.14 -3.79 -12.59
CA SER A 39 -3.38 -4.09 -13.79
C SER A 39 -1.98 -4.60 -13.44
N PRO A 40 -1.18 -5.04 -14.42
CA PRO A 40 0.22 -5.43 -14.20
C PRO A 40 1.11 -4.32 -13.61
N SER A 41 0.66 -3.07 -13.52
CA SER A 41 1.41 -1.94 -12.96
C SER A 41 0.65 -1.15 -11.90
N GLU A 42 -0.57 -1.54 -11.54
CA GLU A 42 -1.43 -0.73 -10.69
C GLU A 42 -2.09 -1.55 -9.57
N ILE A 43 -2.03 -0.99 -8.36
CA ILE A 43 -2.71 -1.46 -7.16
C ILE A 43 -3.60 -0.33 -6.67
N ALA A 44 -4.80 -0.65 -6.21
CA ALA A 44 -5.69 0.29 -5.54
C ALA A 44 -6.05 -0.21 -4.14
N PHE A 45 -6.39 0.71 -3.24
CA PHE A 45 -6.99 0.41 -1.94
C PHE A 45 -8.05 1.46 -1.59
N LEU A 46 -9.03 1.09 -0.77
CA LEU A 46 -10.10 2.02 -0.38
C LEU A 46 -9.64 3.00 0.72
N ASP A 47 -9.88 4.30 0.51
CA ASP A 47 -9.77 5.32 1.56
C ASP A 47 -11.08 5.39 2.37
N ILE A 48 -11.16 4.60 3.44
CA ILE A 48 -12.34 4.57 4.32
C ILE A 48 -12.22 5.67 5.41
N ARG A 49 -11.10 5.69 6.14
CA ARG A 49 -10.81 6.63 7.25
C ARG A 49 -9.32 6.97 7.33
N SER A 50 -8.71 7.42 6.23
CA SER A 50 -7.26 7.65 6.16
C SER A 50 -6.88 9.12 5.91
N PRO A 51 -7.39 10.11 6.68
CA PRO A 51 -7.17 11.53 6.39
C PRO A 51 -5.68 11.91 6.37
N LYS A 52 -4.85 11.32 7.25
CA LYS A 52 -3.40 11.54 7.29
C LYS A 52 -2.70 10.96 6.05
N THR A 53 -3.01 9.71 5.68
CA THR A 53 -2.46 9.10 4.46
C THR A 53 -2.80 9.93 3.23
N ARG A 54 -4.06 10.38 3.10
CA ARG A 54 -4.50 11.23 1.99
C ARG A 54 -3.79 12.58 1.99
N GLN A 55 -3.61 13.20 3.16
CA GLN A 55 -2.86 14.45 3.28
C GLN A 55 -1.40 14.27 2.84
N ASN A 56 -0.74 13.21 3.29
CA ASN A 56 0.63 12.90 2.94
C ASN A 56 0.80 12.69 1.44
N ILE A 57 -0.07 11.87 0.81
CA ILE A 57 -0.03 11.60 -0.64
C ILE A 57 -0.29 12.87 -1.47
N LYS A 58 -1.18 13.76 -1.00
CA LYS A 58 -1.42 15.05 -1.65
C LYS A 58 -0.19 15.96 -1.60
N ALA A 59 0.59 15.92 -0.52
CA ALA A 59 1.81 16.70 -0.38
C ALA A 59 3.00 16.08 -1.13
N ASN A 60 3.09 14.75 -1.16
CA ASN A 60 4.12 13.99 -1.86
C ASN A 60 3.50 12.69 -2.43
N PRO A 61 3.36 12.57 -3.76
CA PRO A 61 2.72 11.41 -4.39
C PRO A 61 3.58 10.15 -4.39
N ASN A 62 4.84 10.22 -3.93
CA ASN A 62 5.70 9.04 -3.81
C ASN A 62 5.26 8.19 -2.61
N VAL A 63 4.96 6.93 -2.87
CA VAL A 63 4.43 5.97 -1.90
C VAL A 63 5.14 4.63 -2.09
N GLU A 64 5.41 3.93 -0.99
CA GLU A 64 5.88 2.55 -1.02
C GLU A 64 4.80 1.64 -0.41
N LEU A 65 4.61 0.46 -1.01
CA LEU A 65 3.72 -0.57 -0.48
C LEU A 65 4.54 -1.82 -0.17
N ASN A 66 4.36 -2.35 1.03
CA ASN A 66 4.91 -3.64 1.43
C ASN A 66 3.77 -4.64 1.70
N TYR A 67 3.92 -5.83 1.16
CA TYR A 67 3.09 -7.01 1.45
C TYR A 67 4.02 -8.10 1.93
N VAL A 68 3.63 -8.80 3.00
CA VAL A 68 4.45 -9.83 3.64
C VAL A 68 3.56 -11.03 3.91
N ASP A 69 3.98 -12.20 3.45
CA ASP A 69 3.45 -13.46 3.94
C ASP A 69 4.18 -13.79 5.23
N VAL A 70 3.47 -13.74 6.35
CA VAL A 70 4.05 -14.00 7.69
C VAL A 70 3.99 -15.48 8.06
N PHE A 71 3.43 -16.33 7.20
CA PHE A 71 3.26 -17.76 7.41
C PHE A 71 4.13 -18.59 6.45
N SER A 72 4.70 -17.98 5.41
CA SER A 72 5.70 -18.62 4.56
C SER A 72 6.97 -18.95 5.38
N PRO A 73 7.54 -20.16 5.22
CA PRO A 73 8.71 -20.61 5.97
C PRO A 73 10.01 -19.89 5.59
#